data_AF-A0A352WV16-F1
#
_entry.id   AF-A0A352WV16-F1
#
_cell.length_a   1.000
_cell.length_b   1.000
_cell.length_c   1.000
_cell.angle_alpha   90.00
_cell.angle_beta   90.00
_cell.angle_gamma   90.00
#
_symmetry.space_group_name_H-M   'P 1'
#
loop_
_entity.id
_entity.type
_entity.pdbx_description
1 polymer ?
#
loop_
_entity_poly.entity_id
_entity_poly.type
_entity_poly.pdbx_seq_one_letter_code
_entity_poly.pdbx_strand_id
1 'polypeptide(L)'
;MRSTIDQVSSYTVSSIKTNVQSVIDAVGAYSNYTTYLYKDQISIEVDGEIYGAYSPDGNPLGGGAGYHDIYTTGDYIVTTADELYAAAAVATSGQVIFVPDDVIIELGNAKEKTLTSLYLRDGVILASNRGSVREDESISPGGIIRTCAITNKALIYLSANNVRITGIVIQGPDPA
;
A
#
# COMPACT_ATOMS: atom_id res chain seq x y z
N MET A 1 -39.76 -16.00 4.16
CA MET A 1 -38.49 -15.50 3.58
C MET A 1 -37.39 -16.04 4.46
N ARG A 2 -36.49 -16.90 3.96
CA ARG A 2 -35.33 -17.34 4.77
C ARG A 2 -34.43 -16.13 5.00
N SER A 3 -33.88 -15.99 6.20
CA SER A 3 -32.95 -14.89 6.45
C SER A 3 -31.69 -15.09 5.61
N THR A 4 -30.98 -14.01 5.29
CA THR A 4 -29.70 -14.08 4.57
C THR A 4 -28.70 -14.95 5.33
N ILE A 5 -28.77 -14.96 6.67
CA ILE A 5 -27.97 -15.81 7.56
C ILE A 5 -28.27 -17.31 7.33
N ASP A 6 -29.54 -17.70 7.16
CA ASP A 6 -29.94 -19.09 6.91
C ASP A 6 -29.51 -19.59 5.53
N GLN A 7 -29.29 -18.68 4.59
CA GLN A 7 -28.80 -19.02 3.26
C GLN A 7 -27.29 -19.19 3.25
N VAL A 8 -26.55 -18.28 3.91
CA VAL A 8 -25.08 -18.34 3.98
C VAL A 8 -24.60 -19.54 4.80
N SER A 9 -25.31 -19.91 5.87
CA SER A 9 -24.96 -21.07 6.71
C SER A 9 -25.08 -22.42 5.99
N SER A 10 -25.76 -22.46 4.84
CA SER A 10 -25.88 -23.66 4.01
C SER A 10 -24.72 -23.85 3.02
N TYR A 11 -23.84 -22.86 2.88
CA TYR A 11 -22.75 -22.89 1.92
C TYR A 11 -21.49 -23.51 2.53
N THR A 12 -20.72 -24.23 1.70
CA THR A 12 -19.40 -24.71 2.12
C THR A 12 -18.43 -23.54 2.19
N VAL A 13 -17.40 -23.64 3.04
CA VAL A 13 -16.31 -22.64 3.12
C VAL A 13 -15.67 -22.42 1.74
N SER A 14 -15.52 -23.48 0.94
CA SER A 14 -15.02 -23.38 -0.43
C SER A 14 -15.94 -22.54 -1.32
N SER A 15 -17.25 -22.77 -1.26
CA SER A 15 -18.24 -21.98 -2.02
C SER A 15 -18.26 -20.51 -1.60
N ILE A 16 -18.10 -20.24 -0.30
CA ILE A 16 -17.99 -18.87 0.22
C ILE A 16 -16.71 -18.20 -0.32
N LYS A 17 -15.55 -18.88 -0.26
CA LYS A 17 -14.29 -18.38 -0.83
C LYS A 17 -14.42 -18.06 -2.32
N THR A 18 -14.99 -18.97 -3.12
CA THR A 18 -15.18 -18.75 -4.55
C THR A 18 -16.08 -17.53 -4.82
N ASN A 19 -17.20 -17.42 -4.12
CA ASN A 19 -18.12 -16.30 -4.34
C ASN A 19 -17.52 -14.95 -3.92
N VAL A 20 -16.81 -14.92 -2.78
CA VAL A 20 -16.10 -13.72 -2.33
C VAL A 20 -14.99 -13.34 -3.30
N GLN A 21 -14.21 -14.32 -3.79
CA GLN A 21 -13.19 -14.06 -4.81
C GLN A 21 -13.78 -13.52 -6.10
N SER A 22 -14.92 -14.05 -6.57
CA SER A 22 -15.62 -13.52 -7.75
C SER A 22 -16.09 -12.07 -7.55
N VAL A 23 -16.54 -11.70 -6.34
CA VAL A 23 -16.90 -10.31 -6.03
C VAL A 23 -15.65 -9.44 -5.98
N ILE A 24 -14.55 -9.90 -5.37
CA ILE A 24 -13.26 -9.20 -5.35
C ILE A 24 -12.73 -9.02 -6.76
N ASP A 25 -12.84 -10.02 -7.64
CA ASP A 25 -12.40 -9.94 -9.02
C ASP A 25 -13.32 -9.02 -9.84
N ALA A 26 -14.62 -8.99 -9.57
CA ALA A 26 -15.56 -8.08 -10.22
C ALA A 26 -15.35 -6.62 -9.77
N VAL A 27 -15.12 -6.38 -8.48
CA VAL A 27 -14.79 -5.06 -7.92
C VAL A 27 -13.39 -4.64 -8.35
N GLY A 28 -12.47 -5.59 -8.34
CA GLY A 28 -11.10 -5.46 -8.77
C GLY A 28 -10.94 -5.45 -10.28
N ALA A 29 -11.99 -5.65 -11.10
CA ALA A 29 -11.95 -5.71 -12.56
C ALA A 29 -11.45 -4.42 -13.24
N TYR A 30 -11.28 -3.32 -12.48
CA TYR A 30 -10.54 -2.14 -12.92
C TYR A 30 -9.01 -2.34 -12.90
N SER A 31 -8.54 -3.41 -12.28
CA SER A 31 -7.16 -3.87 -12.23
C SER A 31 -7.14 -5.38 -12.53
N ASN A 32 -6.58 -5.81 -13.66
CA ASN A 32 -6.35 -7.23 -13.96
C ASN A 32 -5.32 -7.89 -13.00
N TYR A 33 -5.03 -7.26 -11.86
CA TYR A 33 -4.01 -7.61 -10.89
C TYR A 33 -4.19 -9.02 -10.34
N THR A 34 -5.36 -9.39 -9.81
CA THR A 34 -5.57 -10.75 -9.26
C THR A 34 -5.46 -11.81 -10.36
N THR A 35 -6.02 -11.53 -11.53
CA THR A 35 -5.91 -12.43 -12.69
C THR A 35 -4.47 -12.64 -13.13
N TYR A 36 -3.67 -11.58 -13.22
CA TYR A 36 -2.27 -11.71 -13.59
C TYR A 36 -1.44 -12.34 -12.47
N LEU A 37 -1.70 -12.00 -11.20
CA LEU A 37 -1.00 -12.55 -10.05
C LEU A 37 -1.20 -14.07 -9.96
N TYR A 38 -2.44 -14.54 -10.07
CA TYR A 38 -2.75 -15.97 -9.98
C TYR A 38 -2.40 -16.78 -11.22
N LYS A 39 -2.03 -16.13 -12.33
CA LYS A 39 -1.56 -16.78 -13.56
C LYS A 39 -0.06 -16.68 -13.75
N ASP A 40 0.67 -16.16 -12.75
CA ASP A 40 2.11 -15.87 -12.84
C ASP A 40 2.47 -14.95 -14.02
N GLN A 41 1.61 -13.97 -14.31
CA GLN A 41 1.73 -13.03 -15.44
C GLN A 41 2.06 -11.58 -15.03
N ILE A 42 2.43 -11.37 -13.77
CA ILE A 42 2.83 -10.03 -13.26
C ILE A 42 4.33 -9.76 -13.39
N SER A 43 5.11 -10.79 -13.75
CA SER A 43 6.52 -10.67 -14.09
C SER A 43 6.85 -11.47 -15.34
N ILE A 44 7.96 -11.13 -15.98
CA ILE A 44 8.53 -11.83 -17.12
C ILE A 44 10.02 -12.05 -16.86
N GLU A 45 10.54 -13.20 -17.25
CA GLU A 45 11.98 -13.47 -17.24
C GLU A 45 12.54 -13.31 -18.65
N VAL A 46 13.58 -12.48 -18.80
CA VAL A 46 14.29 -12.27 -20.07
C VAL A 46 15.79 -12.39 -19.78
N ASP A 47 16.46 -13.34 -20.43
CA ASP A 47 17.89 -13.61 -20.27
C ASP A 47 18.35 -13.83 -18.80
N GLY A 48 17.49 -14.43 -17.97
CA GLY A 48 17.76 -14.70 -16.55
C GLY A 48 17.46 -13.53 -15.61
N GLU A 49 16.98 -12.40 -16.13
CA GLU A 49 16.56 -11.23 -15.36
C GLU A 49 15.03 -11.15 -15.28
N ILE A 50 14.50 -10.92 -14.08
CA ILE A 50 13.05 -10.83 -13.84
C ILE A 50 12.60 -9.37 -13.86
N TYR A 51 11.65 -9.06 -14.74
CA TYR A 51 11.01 -7.76 -14.89
C TYR A 51 9.55 -7.81 -14.43
N GLY A 52 9.05 -6.71 -13.89
CA GLY A 52 7.69 -6.62 -13.36
C GLY A 52 7.63 -6.80 -11.85
N ALA A 53 6.47 -7.19 -11.33
CA ALA A 53 6.28 -7.40 -9.90
C ALA A 53 6.55 -8.86 -9.55
N TYR A 54 7.54 -9.09 -8.69
CA TYR A 54 7.88 -10.41 -8.17
C TYR A 54 8.36 -10.30 -6.73
N SER A 55 8.27 -11.40 -5.99
CA SER A 55 8.71 -11.49 -4.61
C SER A 55 10.05 -12.22 -4.54
N PRO A 56 11.19 -11.53 -4.38
CA PRO A 56 12.50 -12.19 -4.32
C PRO A 56 12.68 -13.04 -3.06
N ASP A 57 11.97 -12.72 -1.98
CA ASP A 57 12.14 -13.25 -0.63
C ASP A 57 10.89 -14.04 -0.13
N GLY A 58 9.87 -14.16 -0.98
CA GLY A 58 8.61 -14.83 -0.64
C GLY A 58 7.61 -13.96 0.11
N ASN A 59 7.90 -12.68 0.37
CA ASN A 59 6.92 -11.74 0.91
C ASN A 59 5.76 -11.48 -0.08
N PRO A 60 4.50 -11.42 0.39
CA PRO A 60 3.36 -11.05 -0.48
C PRO A 60 3.55 -9.69 -1.15
N LEU A 61 3.32 -9.66 -2.46
CA LEU A 61 3.37 -8.43 -3.25
C LEU A 61 2.27 -7.45 -2.82
N GLY A 62 2.63 -6.17 -2.70
CA GLY A 62 1.73 -5.10 -2.27
C GLY A 62 1.52 -5.00 -0.75
N GLY A 63 2.19 -5.84 0.04
CA GLY A 63 2.02 -5.90 1.49
C GLY A 63 0.66 -6.42 1.93
N GLY A 64 0.44 -6.57 3.24
CA GLY A 64 -0.80 -7.13 3.80
C GLY A 64 -0.56 -8.37 4.65
N ALA A 65 -1.63 -9.12 4.93
CA ALA A 65 -1.54 -10.31 5.79
C ALA A 65 -0.47 -11.29 5.26
N GLY A 66 0.45 -11.71 6.13
CA GLY A 66 1.57 -12.57 5.77
C GLY A 66 2.78 -11.84 5.19
N TYR A 67 2.80 -10.50 5.14
CA TYR A 67 4.02 -9.73 4.89
C TYR A 67 4.88 -9.70 6.17
N HIS A 68 6.18 -9.96 6.06
CA HIS A 68 7.02 -10.19 7.24
C HIS A 68 7.90 -8.99 7.61
N ASP A 69 8.27 -8.14 6.65
CA ASP A 69 9.15 -7.00 6.91
C ASP A 69 8.37 -5.74 7.32
N ILE A 70 7.50 -5.91 8.30
CA ILE A 70 6.60 -4.88 8.82
C ILE A 70 7.32 -4.01 9.84
N TYR A 71 7.19 -2.70 9.67
CA TYR A 71 7.50 -1.74 10.73
C TYR A 71 6.25 -1.46 11.54
N THR A 72 6.37 -1.41 12.86
CA THR A 72 5.28 -1.02 13.77
C THR A 72 5.55 0.31 14.46
N THR A 73 6.70 0.93 14.18
CA THR A 73 7.15 2.24 14.68
C THR A 73 8.30 2.76 13.80
N GLY A 74 8.83 3.94 14.12
CA GLY A 74 10.01 4.51 13.47
C GLY A 74 10.68 5.61 14.30
N ASP A 75 11.78 6.15 13.78
CA ASP A 75 12.52 7.27 14.37
C ASP A 75 11.71 8.57 14.32
N TYR A 76 10.87 8.73 13.30
CA TYR A 76 9.95 9.84 13.14
C TYR A 76 8.53 9.30 12.95
N ILE A 77 7.64 9.53 13.93
CA ILE A 77 6.22 9.21 13.79
C ILE A 77 5.52 10.46 13.27
N VAL A 78 4.91 10.37 12.09
CA VAL A 78 4.31 11.52 11.40
C VAL A 78 2.83 11.29 11.12
N THR A 79 2.03 12.32 11.38
CA THR A 79 0.57 12.30 11.26
C THR A 79 0.04 13.36 10.29
N THR A 80 0.89 14.31 9.89
CA THR A 80 0.55 15.42 9.00
C THR A 80 1.54 15.58 7.85
N ALA A 81 1.15 16.33 6.82
CA ALA A 81 2.03 16.64 5.69
C ALA A 81 3.28 17.41 6.13
N ASP A 82 3.13 18.39 7.03
CA ASP A 82 4.25 19.20 7.51
C ASP A 82 5.26 18.37 8.32
N GLU A 83 4.78 17.48 9.19
CA GLU A 83 5.64 16.53 9.92
C GLU A 83 6.36 15.59 8.96
N LEU A 84 5.67 15.08 7.95
CA LEU A 84 6.26 14.21 6.93
C LEU A 84 7.37 14.92 6.16
N TYR A 85 7.14 16.17 5.71
CA TYR A 85 8.17 16.95 5.02
C TYR A 85 9.33 17.31 5.95
N ALA A 86 9.07 17.67 7.21
CA ALA A 86 10.10 17.98 8.17
C ALA A 86 10.98 16.76 8.46
N ALA A 87 10.37 15.59 8.70
CA ALA A 87 11.06 14.32 8.91
C ALA A 87 11.87 13.93 7.67
N ALA A 88 11.26 13.98 6.48
CA ALA A 88 11.95 13.71 5.21
C ALA A 88 13.12 14.67 4.98
N ALA A 89 13.03 15.91 5.48
CA ALA A 89 14.06 16.92 5.42
C ALA A 89 15.15 16.81 6.50
N VAL A 90 15.10 15.84 7.42
CA VAL A 90 16.22 15.59 8.36
C VAL A 90 16.65 14.13 8.49
N ALA A 91 15.80 13.18 8.12
CA ALA A 91 16.09 11.76 8.21
C ALA A 91 17.33 11.38 7.38
N THR A 92 18.09 10.45 7.92
CA THR A 92 19.35 9.94 7.38
C THR A 92 19.25 8.45 7.09
N SER A 93 20.26 7.90 6.40
CA SER A 93 20.28 6.51 5.99
C SER A 93 20.01 5.54 7.14
N GLY A 94 19.08 4.62 6.93
CA GLY A 94 18.65 3.61 7.91
C GLY A 94 17.54 4.08 8.86
N GLN A 95 17.25 5.39 8.92
CA GLN A 95 16.15 5.89 9.74
C GLN A 95 14.79 5.68 9.09
N VAL A 96 13.78 5.47 9.94
CA VAL A 96 12.41 5.17 9.56
C VAL A 96 11.51 6.36 9.85
N ILE A 97 10.84 6.84 8.80
CA ILE A 97 9.70 7.75 8.90
C ILE A 97 8.45 6.88 8.87
N PHE A 98 7.74 6.82 9.99
CA PHE A 98 6.60 5.95 10.21
C PHE A 98 5.28 6.72 10.19
N VAL A 99 4.33 6.25 9.37
CA VAL A 99 2.96 6.76 9.30
C VAL A 99 2.03 5.74 9.99
N PRO A 100 1.30 6.09 11.05
CA PRO A 100 0.31 5.19 11.68
C PRO A 100 -0.81 4.75 10.74
N ASP A 101 -1.50 3.64 11.04
CA ASP A 101 -2.51 3.05 10.14
C ASP A 101 -3.89 3.73 10.13
N ASP A 102 -4.15 4.59 11.10
CA ASP A 102 -5.33 5.44 11.17
C ASP A 102 -5.09 6.82 10.54
N VAL A 103 -3.88 7.06 10.01
CA VAL A 103 -3.46 8.36 9.46
C VAL A 103 -3.61 8.39 7.94
N ILE A 104 -4.18 9.51 7.46
CA ILE A 104 -4.23 9.88 6.05
C ILE A 104 -3.52 11.22 5.87
N ILE A 105 -2.46 11.24 5.07
CA ILE A 105 -1.71 12.44 4.72
C ILE A 105 -2.04 12.84 3.28
N GLU A 106 -2.66 14.01 3.13
CA GLU A 106 -2.96 14.64 1.85
C GLU A 106 -1.81 15.59 1.44
N LEU A 107 -1.15 15.32 0.31
CA LEU A 107 -0.04 16.15 -0.19
C LEU A 107 -0.45 17.14 -1.29
N GLY A 108 -1.69 17.05 -1.79
CA GLY A 108 -2.20 17.93 -2.83
C GLY A 108 -3.40 18.78 -2.41
N ASN A 109 -3.74 19.73 -3.29
CA ASN A 109 -4.94 20.53 -3.19
C ASN A 109 -5.62 20.59 -4.56
N ALA A 110 -6.79 19.96 -4.68
CA ALA A 110 -7.54 19.87 -5.93
C ALA A 110 -8.00 21.23 -6.46
N LYS A 111 -8.38 22.15 -5.57
CA LYS A 111 -8.88 23.48 -5.95
C LYS A 111 -7.76 24.34 -6.53
N GLU A 112 -6.60 24.31 -5.88
CA GLU A 112 -5.41 25.05 -6.30
C GLU A 112 -4.64 24.33 -7.41
N LYS A 113 -4.96 23.05 -7.66
CA LYS A 113 -4.26 22.15 -8.57
C LYS A 113 -2.76 22.07 -8.24
N THR A 114 -2.47 22.08 -6.95
CA THR A 114 -1.10 22.03 -6.42
C THR A 114 -0.82 20.66 -5.80
N LEU A 115 0.42 20.24 -5.96
CA LEU A 115 1.00 19.07 -5.30
C LEU A 115 2.43 19.45 -4.92
N THR A 116 2.78 19.21 -3.66
CA THR A 116 4.16 19.20 -3.20
C THR A 116 4.63 17.75 -3.21
N SER A 117 5.67 17.45 -3.97
CA SER A 117 6.20 16.09 -4.05
C SER A 117 6.97 15.77 -2.77
N LEU A 118 6.83 14.56 -2.26
CA LEU A 118 7.68 14.04 -1.19
C LEU A 118 9.03 13.59 -1.75
N TYR A 119 10.12 14.09 -1.17
CA TYR A 119 11.49 13.71 -1.50
C TYR A 119 12.10 12.99 -0.29
N LEU A 120 12.67 11.81 -0.52
CA LEU A 120 13.36 11.03 0.51
C LEU A 120 14.87 11.06 0.25
N ARG A 121 15.67 11.10 1.32
CA ARG A 121 17.14 11.03 1.24
C ARG A 121 17.63 9.60 1.08
N ASP A 122 18.90 9.48 0.67
CA ASP A 122 19.59 8.20 0.53
C ASP A 122 19.42 7.33 1.79
N GLY A 123 19.03 6.07 1.57
CA GLY A 123 18.87 5.07 2.62
C GLY A 123 17.69 5.28 3.58
N VAL A 124 16.86 6.32 3.40
CA VAL A 124 15.69 6.55 4.27
C VAL A 124 14.60 5.52 3.98
N ILE A 125 13.94 5.09 5.05
CA ILE A 125 12.80 4.16 5.00
C ILE A 125 11.52 4.95 5.30
N LEU A 126 10.59 4.98 4.35
CA LEU A 126 9.21 5.44 4.58
C LEU A 126 8.34 4.21 4.81
N ALA A 127 7.77 4.10 6.01
CA ALA A 127 7.05 2.91 6.42
C ALA A 127 5.69 3.19 7.04
N SER A 128 4.84 2.18 6.97
CA SER A 128 3.71 2.00 7.87
C SER A 128 3.55 0.51 8.18
N ASN A 129 2.53 0.13 8.94
CA ASN A 129 2.31 -1.20 9.48
C ASN A 129 1.28 -2.04 8.69
N ARG A 130 1.01 -1.71 7.41
CA ARG A 130 0.08 -2.50 6.58
C ARG A 130 0.42 -3.99 6.62
N GLY A 131 -0.56 -4.81 6.95
CA GLY A 131 -0.41 -6.25 7.08
C GLY A 131 -0.13 -6.75 8.50
N SER A 132 0.13 -5.86 9.44
CA SER A 132 0.36 -6.23 10.84
C SER A 132 -0.92 -6.80 11.44
N VAL A 133 -0.80 -7.94 12.11
CA VAL A 133 -1.88 -8.49 12.93
C VAL A 133 -1.92 -7.71 14.25
N ARG A 134 -3.09 -7.22 14.63
CA ARG A 134 -3.35 -6.54 15.91
C ARG A 134 -3.75 -7.53 17.00
N GLU A 135 -3.83 -7.07 18.24
CA GLU A 135 -4.27 -7.89 19.38
C GLU A 135 -5.69 -8.46 19.20
N ASP A 136 -6.55 -7.74 18.49
CA ASP A 136 -7.93 -8.15 18.16
C ASP A 136 -8.02 -9.02 16.89
N GLU A 137 -6.88 -9.55 16.41
CA GLU A 137 -6.73 -10.33 15.17
C GLU A 137 -7.04 -9.56 13.87
N SER A 138 -7.38 -8.27 13.95
CA SER A 138 -7.57 -7.44 12.76
C SER A 138 -6.23 -7.17 12.07
N ILE A 139 -6.28 -7.01 10.73
CA ILE A 139 -5.11 -6.69 9.93
C ILE A 139 -5.05 -5.18 9.72
N SER A 140 -3.91 -4.59 10.04
CA SER A 140 -3.66 -3.18 9.81
C SER A 140 -3.73 -2.84 8.30
N PRO A 141 -4.51 -1.82 7.91
CA PRO A 141 -4.57 -1.35 6.52
C PRO A 141 -3.31 -0.56 6.10
N GLY A 142 -2.53 -0.10 7.08
CA GLY A 142 -1.45 0.87 6.91
C GLY A 142 -1.94 2.30 6.67
N GLY A 143 -1.04 3.25 6.91
CA GLY A 143 -1.27 4.67 6.69
C GLY A 143 -1.35 4.99 5.21
N ILE A 144 -2.02 6.09 4.90
CA ILE A 144 -2.29 6.50 3.51
C ILE A 144 -1.54 7.79 3.22
N ILE A 145 -0.71 7.79 2.17
CA ILE A 145 -0.24 9.02 1.53
C ILE A 145 -1.01 9.17 0.23
N ARG A 146 -1.70 10.29 0.09
CA ARG A 146 -2.55 10.52 -1.07
C ARG A 146 -2.37 11.89 -1.68
N THR A 147 -2.90 12.03 -2.87
CA THR A 147 -3.21 13.34 -3.44
C THR A 147 -4.61 13.37 -4.01
N CYS A 148 -5.31 14.48 -3.82
CA CYS A 148 -6.56 14.80 -4.50
C CYS A 148 -6.35 15.64 -5.78
N ALA A 149 -5.12 16.11 -6.02
CA ALA A 149 -4.82 17.02 -7.11
C ALA A 149 -4.42 16.26 -8.39
N ILE A 150 -5.11 16.53 -9.49
CA ILE A 150 -4.71 16.07 -10.82
C ILE A 150 -3.57 16.97 -11.31
N THR A 151 -2.34 16.47 -11.26
CA THR A 151 -1.13 17.20 -11.68
C THR A 151 -0.18 16.28 -12.47
N ASN A 152 0.84 16.86 -13.12
CA ASN A 152 1.92 16.13 -13.77
C ASN A 152 3.12 15.87 -12.84
N LYS A 153 2.99 16.17 -11.54
CA LYS A 153 4.04 15.93 -10.55
C LYS A 153 3.89 14.52 -9.96
N ALA A 154 5.02 13.88 -9.67
CA ALA A 154 5.02 12.64 -8.90
C ALA A 154 4.63 12.94 -7.44
N LEU A 155 3.79 12.08 -6.83
CA LEU A 155 3.46 12.17 -5.41
C LEU A 155 4.69 11.95 -4.53
N ILE A 156 5.48 10.93 -4.87
CA ILE A 156 6.77 10.62 -4.26
C ILE A 156 7.81 10.62 -5.37
N TYR A 157 8.88 11.39 -5.19
CA TYR A 157 9.97 11.51 -6.15
C TYR A 157 11.24 10.89 -5.57
N LEU A 158 11.76 9.86 -6.24
CA LEU A 158 12.95 9.12 -5.83
C LEU A 158 14.09 9.37 -6.82
N SER A 159 15.05 10.20 -6.42
CA SER A 159 16.38 10.30 -7.07
C SER A 159 17.52 9.83 -6.16
N ALA A 160 17.17 9.39 -4.96
CA ALA A 160 18.07 8.95 -3.92
C ALA A 160 18.31 7.44 -4.00
N ASN A 161 19.48 6.99 -3.56
CA ASN A 161 19.85 5.58 -3.56
C ASN A 161 19.32 4.87 -2.32
N ASN A 162 19.01 3.58 -2.45
CA ASN A 162 18.64 2.70 -1.34
C ASN A 162 17.44 3.20 -0.50
N VAL A 163 16.56 4.00 -1.08
CA VAL A 163 15.29 4.37 -0.43
C VAL A 163 14.38 3.16 -0.39
N ARG A 164 13.71 2.94 0.74
CA ARG A 164 12.70 1.90 0.89
C ARG A 164 11.35 2.52 1.22
N ILE A 165 10.31 2.11 0.50
CA ILE A 165 8.92 2.44 0.81
C ILE A 165 8.20 1.11 1.08
N THR A 166 7.58 0.97 2.25
CA THR A 166 6.93 -0.30 2.64
C THR A 166 5.74 -0.09 3.55
N GLY A 167 4.81 -1.05 3.55
CA GLY A 167 3.71 -1.09 4.50
C GLY A 167 2.74 0.09 4.43
N ILE A 168 2.78 0.90 3.37
CA ILE A 168 2.01 2.13 3.19
C ILE A 168 1.05 2.01 2.00
N VAL A 169 -0.05 2.75 2.04
CA VAL A 169 -0.98 2.87 0.91
C VAL A 169 -0.71 4.16 0.16
N ILE A 170 -0.53 4.04 -1.16
CA ILE A 170 -0.37 5.19 -2.06
C ILE A 170 -1.68 5.35 -2.83
N GLN A 171 -2.29 6.54 -2.74
CA GLN A 171 -3.54 6.84 -3.42
C GLN A 171 -3.39 8.06 -4.34
N GLY A 172 -3.71 7.86 -5.62
CA GLY A 172 -3.76 8.95 -6.60
C GLY A 172 -5.03 9.81 -6.45
N PRO A 173 -5.15 10.85 -7.30
CA PRO A 173 -6.36 11.67 -7.33
C PRO A 173 -7.53 10.81 -7.85
N ASP A 174 -8.54 10.66 -7.01
CA ASP A 174 -9.79 10.00 -7.37
C ASP A 174 -10.77 11.03 -7.94
N PRO A 175 -11.27 10.88 -9.19
CA PRO A 175 -12.34 11.73 -9.69
C PRO A 175 -13.61 11.49 -8.86
N ALA A 176 -14.06 12.53 -8.17
CA ALA A 176 -15.34 12.55 -7.46
C ALA A 176 -16.54 12.41 -8.42
#